data_AF-A0A1Z5KRC9-F1
#
_entry.id   AF-A0A1Z5KRC9-F1
#
_cell.length_a   1.000
_cell.length_b   1.000
_cell.length_c   1.000
_cell.angle_alpha   90.00
_cell.angle_beta   90.00
_cell.angle_gamma   90.00
#
_symmetry.space_group_name_H-M   'P 1'
#
loop_
_entity.id
_entity.type
_entity.pdbx_description
1 polymer ?
#
loop_
_entity_poly.entity_id
_entity_poly.type
_entity_poly.pdbx_seq_one_letter_code
_entity_poly.pdbx_strand_id
1 'polypeptide(L)'
;MSLLTRLVSARSLAQMRYIRSFATKLSHQDRVDALAELHGKWGPDSWELAPDRDAIQKTYVFADFRQAWVFMSRSAELAEEKDHHPEWFNVYNTVEVTWATHDAGGVTEKV
;
A
#
# COMPACT_ATOMS: atom_id res chain seq x y z
N MET A 1 5.70 -42.42 39.40
CA MET A 1 6.75 -42.02 38.44
C MET A 1 6.39 -42.63 37.09
N SER A 2 6.02 -41.95 36.02
CA SER A 2 5.96 -40.52 35.69
C SER A 2 4.94 -40.34 34.55
N LEU A 3 4.01 -39.39 34.70
CA LEU A 3 3.36 -38.70 33.58
C LEU A 3 4.44 -37.95 32.77
N LEU A 4 4.11 -37.51 31.54
CA LEU A 4 4.89 -36.73 30.55
C LEU A 4 5.17 -37.61 29.31
N THR A 5 4.53 -37.38 28.16
CA THR A 5 4.83 -36.21 27.34
C THR A 5 3.64 -35.88 26.43
N ARG A 6 2.86 -34.85 26.80
CA ARG A 6 2.10 -34.02 25.86
C ARG A 6 3.08 -32.99 25.30
N LEU A 7 3.29 -32.97 23.99
CA LEU A 7 3.76 -31.80 23.23
C LEU A 7 3.68 -32.12 21.73
N VAL A 8 2.45 -32.15 21.20
CA VAL A 8 2.26 -31.79 19.80
C VAL A 8 2.52 -30.29 19.74
N SER A 9 3.72 -29.96 19.27
CA SER A 9 4.21 -28.60 19.11
C SER A 9 3.18 -27.73 18.38
N ALA A 10 2.89 -26.55 18.93
CA ALA A 10 2.10 -25.48 18.32
C ALA A 10 2.79 -24.85 17.09
N ARG A 11 3.53 -25.64 16.31
CA ARG A 11 4.07 -25.30 15.00
C ARG A 11 3.10 -25.75 13.92
N SER A 12 1.98 -25.05 13.75
CA SER A 12 1.32 -25.05 12.43
C SER A 12 0.38 -23.86 12.18
N LEU A 13 -0.06 -23.11 13.19
CA LEU A 13 -0.95 -21.96 12.92
C LEU A 13 -0.21 -20.75 12.32
N ALA A 14 1.04 -20.51 12.70
CA ALA A 14 1.86 -19.44 12.11
C ALA A 14 2.33 -19.78 10.67
N GLN A 15 2.56 -21.06 10.39
CA GLN A 15 3.05 -21.51 9.09
C GLN A 15 1.91 -21.65 8.05
N MET A 16 0.65 -21.75 8.51
CA MET A 16 -0.54 -21.76 7.64
C MET A 16 -1.05 -20.36 7.27
N ARG A 17 -0.51 -19.30 7.89
CA ARG A 17 -0.66 -17.90 7.44
C ARG A 17 0.32 -17.52 6.33
N TYR A 18 1.30 -18.36 6.04
CA TYR A 18 2.34 -18.14 5.04
C TYR A 18 1.94 -18.66 3.65
N ILE A 19 0.69 -18.47 3.26
CA ILE A 19 0.36 -18.36 1.84
C ILE A 19 0.22 -16.86 1.64
N ARG A 20 1.36 -16.19 1.38
CA ARG A 20 1.33 -14.82 0.86
C ARG A 20 0.37 -14.88 -0.33
N SER A 21 -0.78 -14.22 -0.20
CA SER A 21 -1.59 -13.86 -1.35
C SER A 21 -0.64 -13.13 -2.29
N PHE A 22 -0.24 -13.78 -3.37
CA PHE A 22 0.50 -13.13 -4.44
C PHE A 22 -0.53 -12.23 -5.13
N ALA A 23 -0.60 -10.98 -4.68
CA ALA A 23 -1.42 -9.98 -5.33
C ALA A 23 -1.02 -9.95 -6.81
N THR A 24 -1.98 -10.22 -7.69
CA THR A 24 -1.72 -10.26 -9.12
C THR A 24 -1.61 -8.82 -9.62
N LYS A 25 -0.56 -8.58 -10.40
CA LYS A 25 -0.33 -7.30 -11.07
C LYS A 25 -1.46 -7.00 -12.06
N LEU A 26 -1.97 -5.78 -12.01
CA LEU A 26 -2.98 -5.32 -12.96
C LEU A 26 -2.42 -5.26 -14.38
N SER A 27 -3.26 -5.52 -15.38
CA SER A 27 -2.87 -5.31 -16.77
C SER A 27 -2.66 -3.83 -17.06
N HIS A 28 -2.08 -3.50 -18.21
CA HIS A 28 -1.99 -2.10 -18.62
C HIS A 28 -3.37 -1.46 -18.77
N GLN A 29 -4.32 -2.16 -19.37
CA GLN A 29 -5.68 -1.64 -19.57
C GLN A 29 -6.40 -1.42 -18.24
N ASP A 30 -6.32 -2.38 -17.32
CA ASP A 30 -6.99 -2.26 -16.01
C ASP A 30 -6.46 -1.05 -15.22
N ARG A 31 -5.16 -0.75 -15.32
CA ARG A 31 -4.58 0.44 -14.68
C ARG A 31 -5.06 1.73 -15.33
N VAL A 32 -5.16 1.77 -16.65
CA VAL A 32 -5.69 2.93 -17.38
C VAL A 32 -7.15 3.18 -16.99
N ASP A 33 -7.96 2.13 -16.93
CA ASP A 33 -9.37 2.23 -16.57
C ASP A 33 -9.57 2.66 -15.11
N ALA A 34 -8.80 2.08 -14.19
CA ALA A 34 -8.81 2.48 -12.77
C ALA A 34 -8.38 3.94 -12.58
N LEU A 35 -7.34 4.40 -13.28
CA LEU A 35 -6.91 5.80 -13.23
C LEU A 35 -7.97 6.75 -13.80
N ALA A 36 -8.64 6.37 -14.90
CA ALA A 36 -9.74 7.16 -15.45
C ALA A 36 -10.92 7.27 -14.46
N GLU A 37 -11.24 6.21 -13.72
CA GLU A 37 -12.24 6.27 -12.65
C GLU A 37 -11.80 7.23 -11.53
N LEU A 38 -10.55 7.14 -11.09
CA LEU A 38 -9.98 8.04 -10.08
C LEU A 38 -9.98 9.50 -10.55
N HIS A 39 -9.70 9.77 -11.83
CA HIS A 39 -9.81 11.10 -12.42
C HIS A 39 -11.25 11.60 -12.44
N GLY A 40 -12.21 10.75 -12.81
CA GLY A 40 -13.64 11.08 -12.80
C GLY A 40 -14.16 11.39 -11.39
N LYS A 41 -13.63 10.71 -10.36
CA LYS A 41 -14.07 10.88 -8.97
C LYS A 41 -13.39 12.02 -8.24
N TRP A 42 -12.09 12.22 -8.45
CA TRP A 42 -11.26 13.11 -7.64
C TRP A 42 -10.61 14.26 -8.43
N GLY A 43 -10.90 14.36 -9.73
CA GLY A 43 -10.34 15.37 -10.64
C GLY A 43 -9.10 14.88 -11.38
N PRO A 44 -8.69 15.61 -12.45
CA PRO A 44 -7.57 15.21 -13.30
C PRO A 44 -6.22 15.22 -12.57
N ASP A 45 -6.09 16.02 -11.51
CA ASP A 45 -4.88 16.09 -10.67
C ASP A 45 -4.85 15.00 -9.59
N SER A 46 -5.62 13.91 -9.73
CA SER A 46 -5.71 12.85 -8.72
C SER A 46 -4.46 11.95 -8.73
N TRP A 47 -4.50 10.79 -9.37
CA TRP A 47 -3.40 9.83 -9.44
C TRP A 47 -2.89 9.69 -10.86
N GLU A 48 -1.61 9.39 -11.03
CA GLU A 48 -1.00 9.12 -12.33
C GLU A 48 -0.02 7.95 -12.24
N LEU A 49 0.35 7.39 -13.39
CA LEU A 49 1.43 6.39 -13.43
C LEU A 49 2.77 7.07 -13.10
N ALA A 50 3.59 6.41 -12.28
CA ALA A 50 4.96 6.84 -12.08
C ALA A 50 5.73 6.74 -13.41
N PRO A 51 6.58 7.72 -13.75
CA PRO A 51 7.26 7.78 -15.05
C PRO A 51 8.37 6.74 -15.21
N ASP A 52 8.94 6.24 -14.11
CA ASP A 52 10.17 5.47 -14.07
C ASP A 52 9.98 4.00 -13.65
N ARG A 53 8.81 3.65 -13.11
CA ARG A 53 8.51 2.29 -12.64
C ARG A 53 7.02 2.00 -12.61
N ASP A 54 6.69 0.73 -12.37
CA ASP A 54 5.32 0.26 -12.27
C ASP A 54 4.70 0.61 -10.92
N ALA A 55 4.23 1.85 -10.81
CA ALA A 55 3.64 2.42 -9.62
C ALA A 55 2.62 3.50 -10.01
N ILE A 56 1.82 3.93 -9.05
CA ILE A 56 1.07 5.19 -9.18
C ILE A 56 1.62 6.22 -8.22
N GLN A 57 1.52 7.50 -8.58
CA GLN A 57 1.96 8.60 -7.74
C GLN A 57 0.94 9.72 -7.65
N LYS A 58 1.02 10.48 -6.57
CA LYS A 58 0.24 11.69 -6.33
C LYS A 58 0.98 12.63 -5.39
N THR A 59 0.93 13.92 -5.72
CA THR A 59 1.43 14.98 -4.84
C THR A 59 0.27 15.66 -4.10
N TYR A 60 0.42 15.80 -2.79
CA TYR A 60 -0.47 16.56 -1.94
C TYR A 60 0.23 17.81 -1.43
N VAL A 61 -0.46 18.95 -1.49
CA VAL A 61 0.02 20.23 -0.96
C VAL A 61 -0.95 20.70 0.12
N PHE A 62 -0.45 20.89 1.34
CA PHE A 62 -1.20 21.33 2.51
C PHE A 62 -0.90 22.79 2.83
N ALA A 63 -1.59 23.39 3.81
CA ALA A 63 -1.30 24.77 4.19
C ALA A 63 0.03 24.91 4.97
N ASP A 64 0.41 23.88 5.73
CA ASP A 64 1.60 23.86 6.58
C ASP A 64 2.08 22.43 6.86
N PHE A 65 3.24 22.30 7.52
CA PHE A 65 3.80 21.02 7.90
C PHE A 65 2.92 20.24 8.88
N ARG A 66 2.19 20.91 9.77
CA ARG A 66 1.35 20.23 10.77
C ARG A 66 0.21 19.47 10.08
N GLN A 67 -0.40 20.07 9.07
CA GLN A 67 -1.46 19.42 8.29
C GLN A 67 -0.92 18.27 7.44
N ALA A 68 0.24 18.45 6.80
CA ALA A 68 0.92 17.36 6.10
C ALA A 68 1.20 16.17 7.04
N TRP A 69 1.70 16.44 8.24
CA TRP A 69 2.00 15.39 9.22
C TRP A 69 0.76 14.68 9.76
N VAL A 70 -0.35 15.41 9.96
CA VAL A 70 -1.64 14.80 10.35
C VAL A 70 -2.15 13.86 9.24
N PHE A 71 -2.05 14.27 7.98
CA PHE A 71 -2.36 13.40 6.84
C PHE A 71 -1.49 12.15 6.85
N MET A 72 -0.16 12.31 6.95
CA MET A 72 0.78 11.18 6.96
C MET A 72 0.50 10.21 8.13
N SER A 73 0.27 10.73 9.33
CA SER A 73 0.01 9.90 10.52
C SER A 73 -1.25 9.05 10.38
N ARG A 74 -2.34 9.63 9.86
CA ARG A 74 -3.59 8.90 9.60
C ARG A 74 -3.44 7.87 8.49
N SER A 75 -2.72 8.22 7.43
CA SER A 75 -2.41 7.28 6.34
C SER A 75 -1.56 6.10 6.84
N ALA A 76 -0.64 6.32 7.78
CA ALA A 76 0.18 5.26 8.36
C ALA A 76 -0.65 4.23 9.15
N GLU A 77 -1.65 4.68 9.92
CA GLU A 77 -2.57 3.79 10.64
C GLU A 77 -3.35 2.89 9.66
N LEU A 78 -3.86 3.47 8.57
CA LEU A 78 -4.58 2.72 7.53
C LEU A 78 -3.66 1.77 6.78
N ALA A 79 -2.44 2.20 6.44
CA ALA A 79 -1.43 1.37 5.79
C ALA A 79 -1.10 0.13 6.62
N GLU A 80 -0.99 0.28 7.94
CA GLU A 80 -0.73 -0.83 8.86
C GLU A 80 -1.92 -1.79 8.96
N GLU A 81 -3.16 -1.28 9.00
CA GLU A 81 -4.36 -2.12 8.95
C GLU A 81 -4.42 -2.97 7.66
N LYS A 82 -3.96 -2.40 6.54
CA LYS A 82 -3.95 -3.06 5.23
C LYS A 82 -2.73 -3.95 4.98
N ASP A 83 -1.73 -3.92 5.86
CA ASP A 83 -0.41 -4.54 5.63
C ASP A 83 0.14 -4.16 4.24
N HIS A 84 0.00 -2.87 3.90
CA HIS A 84 0.50 -2.30 2.66
C HIS A 84 0.92 -0.84 2.87
N HIS A 85 2.21 -0.58 2.76
CA HIS A 85 2.81 0.70 3.09
C HIS A 85 3.14 1.52 1.84
N PRO A 86 2.96 2.86 1.88
CA PRO A 86 3.37 3.73 0.79
C PRO A 86 4.88 3.93 0.79
N GLU A 87 5.39 4.33 -0.37
CA GLU A 87 6.62 5.10 -0.45
C GLU A 87 6.25 6.59 -0.45
N TRP A 88 6.92 7.43 0.34
CA TRP A 88 6.65 8.86 0.31
C TRP A 88 7.89 9.72 0.50
N PHE A 89 7.80 10.96 0.04
CA PHE A 89 8.78 12.01 0.27
C PHE A 89 8.04 13.26 0.76
N ASN A 90 8.45 13.81 1.90
CA ASN A 90 7.82 14.98 2.49
C ASN A 90 8.82 16.13 2.65
N VAL A 91 8.43 17.30 2.16
CA VAL A 91 9.15 18.57 2.38
C VAL A 91 8.12 19.61 2.85
N TYR A 92 8.18 19.97 4.13
CA TYR A 92 7.26 20.93 4.75
C TYR A 92 5.79 20.55 4.49
N ASN A 93 5.07 21.34 3.70
CA ASN A 93 3.64 21.16 3.41
C ASN A 93 3.37 20.29 2.18
N THR A 94 4.39 19.75 1.52
CA THR A 94 4.23 18.92 0.32
C THR A 94 4.54 17.46 0.65
N VAL A 95 3.66 16.55 0.25
CA VAL A 95 3.84 15.09 0.40
C VAL A 95 3.65 14.45 -0.96
N GLU A 96 4.73 13.90 -1.50
CA GLU A 96 4.73 13.05 -2.70
C GLU A 96 4.53 11.61 -2.25
N VAL A 97 3.48 10.96 -2.74
CA VAL A 97 3.11 9.59 -2.38
C VAL A 97 3.20 8.71 -3.61
N THR A 98 3.87 7.57 -3.48
CA THR A 98 3.96 6.54 -4.51
C THR A 98 3.51 5.20 -3.94
N TRP A 99 2.67 4.48 -4.71
CA TRP A 99 2.18 3.16 -4.35
C TRP A 99 2.57 2.12 -5.40
N ALA A 100 3.16 1.02 -4.91
CA ALA A 100 3.42 -0.18 -5.67
C ALA A 100 3.40 -1.38 -4.73
N THR A 101 2.98 -2.55 -5.23
CA THR A 101 3.07 -3.78 -4.46
C THR A 101 4.41 -4.46 -4.75
N HIS A 102 5.39 -4.28 -3.86
CA HIS A 102 6.77 -4.79 -4.03
C HIS A 102 6.83 -6.28 -4.37
N ASP A 103 6.05 -7.11 -3.67
CA ASP A 103 6.03 -8.57 -3.87
C ASP A 103 5.52 -8.97 -5.27
N ALA A 104 4.70 -8.13 -5.90
CA ALA A 104 4.12 -8.34 -7.23
C ALA A 104 4.91 -7.62 -8.33
N GLY A 105 5.88 -6.77 -7.97
CA GLY A 105 6.65 -5.96 -8.91
C GLY A 105 5.79 -4.96 -9.71
N GLY A 106 4.72 -4.43 -9.11
CA GLY A 106 3.88 -3.42 -9.76
C GLY A 106 2.59 -3.06 -9.05
N VAL A 107 1.70 -2.36 -9.75
CA VAL A 107 0.36 -1.99 -9.25
C VAL A 107 -0.55 -3.23 -9.20
N THR A 108 -1.24 -3.39 -8.07
CA THR A 108 -2.25 -4.46 -7.83
C THR A 108 -3.53 -3.83 -7.28
N GLU A 109 -4.58 -4.61 -7.07
CA GLU A 109 -5.82 -4.13 -6.42
C GLU A 109 -5.65 -3.67 -4.95
N LYS A 110 -4.47 -3.91 -4.34
CA LYS A 110 -4.17 -3.39 -2.99
C LYS A 110 -3.88 -1.89 -2.98
N VAL A 111 -3.56 -1.32 -4.14
CA VAL A 111 -3.23 0.09 -4.36
C VAL A 111 -4.51 0.86 -4.66
#